data_AF-A0A3B9WRI6-F1
#
_entry.id   AF-A0A3B9WRI6-F1
#
_cell.length_a   1.000
_cell.length_b   1.000
_cell.length_c   1.000
_cell.angle_alpha   90.00
_cell.angle_beta   90.00
_cell.angle_gamma   90.00
#
_symmetry.space_group_name_H-M   'P 1'
#
loop_
_entity.id
_entity.type
_entity.pdbx_description
1 polymer ?
#
loop_
_entity_poly.entity_id
_entity_poly.type
_entity_poly.pdbx_seq_one_letter_code
_entity_poly.pdbx_strand_id
1 'polypeptide(L)' 'KNYFYQDLAKAYQITQYDQPINIDGYMMLPGDVRIGIERAHLEEDTGKSTHFGGTSGRIHGSDYSLVDFNRAGVP' A
#
# COMPACT_ATOMS: atom_id res chain seq x y z
N LYS A 1 -1.82 -10.41 4.47
CA LYS A 1 -2.91 -9.50 4.91
C LYS A 1 -4.14 -9.74 4.02
N ASN A 2 -5.23 -10.26 4.57
CA ASN A 2 -6.41 -10.67 3.78
C ASN A 2 -7.44 -9.53 3.70
N TYR A 3 -7.82 -9.11 2.49
CA TYR A 3 -8.89 -8.13 2.26
C TYR A 3 -9.29 -8.14 0.77
N PHE A 4 -10.57 -7.89 0.52
CA PHE A 4 -11.09 -7.79 -0.84
C PHE A 4 -11.01 -6.34 -1.33
N TYR A 5 -10.34 -6.13 -2.46
CA TYR A 5 -10.42 -4.88 -3.21
C TYR A 5 -10.06 -5.13 -4.68
N GLN A 6 -10.60 -4.32 -5.57
CA GLN A 6 -10.52 -4.52 -7.02
C GLN A 6 -9.10 -4.45 -7.59
N ASP A 7 -8.20 -3.72 -6.94
CA ASP A 7 -6.78 -3.57 -7.36
C ASP A 7 -5.85 -4.66 -6.79
N LEU A 8 -6.42 -5.68 -6.12
CA LEU A 8 -5.69 -6.79 -5.52
C LEU A 8 -6.27 -8.14 -5.96
N ALA A 9 -5.75 -8.68 -7.07
CA ALA A 9 -6.28 -9.88 -7.72
C ALA A 9 -6.34 -11.14 -6.82
N LYS A 10 -5.47 -11.22 -5.81
CA LYS A 10 -5.36 -12.39 -4.93
C LYS A 10 -6.34 -12.36 -3.75
N ALA A 11 -7.03 -11.24 -3.50
CA ALA A 11 -7.80 -10.98 -2.26
C ALA A 11 -6.98 -11.10 -0.96
N TYR A 12 -5.65 -11.10 -1.07
CA TYR A 12 -4.71 -10.94 0.01
C TYR A 12 -3.40 -10.35 -0.51
N GLN A 13 -2.78 -9.54 0.33
CA GLN A 13 -1.48 -8.92 0.08
C GLN A 13 -0.41 -9.74 0.82
N ILE A 14 0.61 -10.16 0.09
CA ILE A 14 1.82 -10.77 0.65
C ILE A 14 2.60 -9.67 1.39
N THR A 15 2.77 -9.87 2.69
CA THR A 15 3.43 -8.94 3.62
C THR A 15 3.96 -9.75 4.81
N GLN A 16 4.73 -9.12 5.68
CA GLN A 16 5.24 -9.74 6.90
C GLN A 16 4.43 -9.27 8.10
N TYR A 17 3.98 -10.22 8.92
CA TYR A 17 3.21 -9.94 10.15
C TYR A 17 4.13 -10.04 11.37
N ASP A 18 4.17 -11.18 12.06
CA ASP A 18 4.90 -11.35 13.34
C ASP A 18 6.43 -11.36 13.18
N GLN A 19 6.93 -11.66 11.98
CA GLN A 19 8.36 -11.80 11.71
C GLN A 19 8.83 -10.84 10.59
N PRO A 20 8.89 -9.52 10.85
CA PRO A 20 9.55 -8.58 9.95
C PRO A 20 11.05 -8.87 9.84
N ILE A 21 11.64 -8.52 8.70
CA ILE A 21 13.10 -8.65 8.48
C ILE A 21 13.90 -7.75 9.43
N ASN A 22 13.40 -6.55 9.75
CA ASN A 22 14.08 -5.59 10.62
C ASN A 22 13.17 -5.13 11.76
N ILE A 23 13.70 -5.07 12.98
CA ILE A 23 13.03 -4.59 14.20
C ILE A 23 13.95 -3.72 15.05
N ASP A 24 13.37 -2.91 15.94
CA ASP A 24 14.06 -2.15 16.99
C ASP A 24 15.20 -1.25 16.50
N GLY A 25 14.98 -0.64 15.33
CA GLY A 25 15.90 0.31 14.73
C GLY A 25 15.79 1.72 15.33
N TYR A 26 16.63 2.62 14.84
CA TYR A 26 16.52 4.05 15.11
C TYR A 26 17.18 4.88 14.00
N MET A 27 16.80 6.16 13.94
CA MET A 27 17.42 7.16 13.09
C MET A 27 17.88 8.34 13.95
N MET A 28 19.07 8.85 13.66
CA MET A 28 19.57 10.09 14.25
C MET A 28 19.16 11.26 13.37
N LEU A 29 18.49 12.24 13.97
CA LEU A 29 18.20 13.52 13.34
C LEU A 29 19.24 14.56 13.78
N PRO A 30 19.38 15.68 13.03
CA PRO A 30 20.20 16.81 13.46
C PRO A 30 19.84 17.27 14.87
N GLY A 31 20.83 17.69 15.66
CA GLY A 31 20.64 18.06 17.07
C GLY A 31 20.59 16.86 18.02
N ASP A 32 21.17 15.72 17.62
CA ASP A 32 21.31 14.49 18.42
C ASP A 32 19.98 13.90 18.92
N VAL A 33 18.90 14.15 18.18
CA VAL A 33 17.59 13.58 18.48
C VAL A 33 17.50 12.19 17.88
N ARG A 34 17.28 11.19 18.73
CA ARG A 34 17.07 9.79 18.32
C ARG A 34 15.58 9.49 18.16
N ILE A 35 15.18 9.01 16.97
CA ILE A 35 13.83 8.54 16.69
C ILE A 35 13.86 7.02 16.51
N GLY A 36 13.03 6.30 17.26
CA GLY A 36 12.88 4.85 17.13
C GLY A 36 12.20 4.46 15.82
N ILE A 37 12.63 3.35 15.21
CA ILE A 37 11.97 2.70 14.09
C ILE A 37 11.56 1.33 14.58
N GLU A 38 10.26 1.11 14.78
CA GLU A 38 9.76 -0.15 15.33
C GLU A 38 10.08 -1.34 14.43
N ARG A 39 9.86 -1.20 13.11
CA ARG A 39 10.14 -2.25 12.12
C ARG A 39 10.33 -1.69 10.71
N ALA A 40 11.00 -2.47 9.87
CA ALA A 40 10.96 -2.32 8.42
C ALA A 40 10.76 -3.71 7.78
N HIS A 41 9.66 -3.87 7.05
CA HIS A 41 9.28 -5.12 6.39
C HIS A 41 9.13 -4.96 4.88
N LEU A 42 9.11 -6.09 4.17
CA LEU A 42 8.75 -6.14 2.76
C LEU A 42 7.26 -6.45 2.62
N GLU A 43 6.64 -5.82 1.62
CA GLU A 43 5.31 -6.12 1.15
C GLU A 43 5.22 -5.88 -0.35
N GLU A 44 4.16 -6.40 -0.98
CA GLU A 44 3.86 -6.09 -2.38
C GLU A 44 2.95 -4.87 -2.51
N ASP A 45 3.13 -4.05 -3.55
CA ASP A 45 2.20 -2.96 -3.87
C ASP A 45 0.91 -3.48 -4.57
N THR A 46 -0.17 -2.72 -4.47
CA THR A 46 -1.43 -2.98 -5.16
C THR A 46 -1.44 -2.38 -6.57
N GLY A 47 -2.42 -2.80 -7.38
CA GLY A 47 -2.70 -2.16 -8.66
C GLY A 47 -3.14 -0.70 -8.50
N LYS A 48 -3.52 -0.08 -9.62
CA LYS A 48 -4.08 1.26 -9.64
C LYS A 48 -5.54 1.21 -10.07
N SER A 49 -6.41 1.82 -9.27
CA SER A 49 -7.81 2.04 -9.64
C SER A 49 -7.99 3.50 -10.11
N THR A 50 -8.63 3.68 -11.27
CA THR A 50 -9.03 5.01 -11.76
C THR A 50 -10.54 5.04 -11.99
N HIS A 51 -11.20 6.06 -11.46
CA HIS A 51 -12.65 6.21 -11.50
C HIS A 51 -13.05 7.12 -12.66
N PHE A 52 -14.03 6.69 -13.46
CA PHE A 52 -14.46 7.38 -14.67
C PHE A 52 -15.99 7.52 -14.71
N GLY A 53 -16.45 8.45 -15.54
CA GLY A 53 -17.86 8.80 -15.64
C GLY A 53 -18.31 9.76 -14.53
N GLY A 54 -19.61 10.04 -14.50
CA GLY A 54 -20.19 11.02 -13.59
C GLY A 54 -19.99 12.48 -14.01
N THR A 55 -20.85 13.35 -13.50
CA THR A 55 -20.82 14.80 -13.77
C THR A 55 -19.75 15.56 -12.99
N SER A 56 -19.26 14.99 -11.88
CA SER A 56 -18.36 15.66 -10.95
C SER A 56 -16.88 15.45 -11.26
N GLY A 57 -16.54 14.44 -12.07
CA GLY A 57 -15.15 13.98 -12.28
C GLY A 57 -14.45 13.48 -11.00
N ARG A 58 -15.19 13.29 -9.90
CA ARG A 58 -14.70 12.75 -8.63
C ARG A 58 -15.08 11.29 -8.51
N ILE A 59 -14.42 10.60 -7.57
CA ILE A 59 -14.78 9.23 -7.20
C ILE A 59 -16.27 9.09 -6.85
N HIS A 60 -16.82 10.06 -6.11
CA HIS A 60 -18.24 10.13 -5.78
C HIS A 60 -19.06 10.56 -7.00
N GLY A 61 -19.87 9.63 -7.50
CA GLY A 61 -20.68 9.80 -8.71
C GLY A 61 -20.06 9.22 -9.98
N SER A 62 -18.91 8.53 -9.88
CA SER A 62 -18.34 7.78 -11.00
C SER A 62 -19.24 6.60 -11.42
N ASP A 63 -19.31 6.33 -12.72
CA ASP A 63 -20.14 5.26 -13.29
C ASP A 63 -19.41 3.92 -13.26
N TYR A 64 -18.08 3.94 -13.39
CA TYR A 64 -17.24 2.74 -13.40
C TYR A 64 -15.79 3.02 -12.96
N SER A 65 -15.04 1.94 -12.75
CA SER A 65 -13.60 1.99 -12.46
C SER A 65 -12.83 1.12 -13.45
N LEU A 66 -11.66 1.61 -13.84
CA LEU A 66 -10.67 0.84 -14.59
C LEU A 66 -9.54 0.46 -13.63
N VAL A 67 -9.12 -0.80 -13.71
CA VAL A 67 -8.03 -1.34 -12.88
C VAL A 67 -6.83 -1.65 -13.77
N ASP A 68 -5.68 -1.09 -13.41
CA ASP A 68 -4.39 -1.38 -14.02
C ASP A 68 -3.50 -2.15 -13.02
N PHE A 69 -3.11 -3.37 -13.41
CA PHE A 69 -2.29 -4.26 -12.59
C PHE A 69 -0.78 -4.16 -12.87
N ASN A 70 -0.32 -3.23 -13.72
CA ASN A 70 1.11 -3.07 -14.04
C ASN A 70 1.99 -2.81 -12.80
N ARG A 71 1.43 -2.26 -11.72
CA ARG A 71 2.13 -2.01 -10.45
C ARG A 71 1.95 -3.13 -9.41
N ALA A 72 0.95 -4.00 -9.58
CA ALA A 72 0.64 -5.02 -8.58
C ALA A 72 1.81 -6.02 -8.46
N GLY A 73 2.28 -6.27 -7.23
CA GLY A 73 3.40 -7.17 -6.98
C GLY A 73 4.79 -6.50 -6.95
N VAL A 74 4.87 -5.19 -7.21
CA VAL A 74 6.14 -4.43 -7.08
C VAL A 74 6.59 -4.43 -5.60
N PRO A 75 7.89 -4.64 -5.30
CA PRO A 75 8.43 -4.58 -3.94
C PRO A 75 8.47 -3.18 -3.31
#